data_AF-A0AAE6Z1L8-F1
#
_entry.id   AF-A0AAE6Z1L8-F1
#
_cell.length_a   1.000
_cell.length_b   1.000
_cell.length_c   1.000
_cell.angle_alpha   90.00
_cell.angle_beta   90.00
_cell.angle_gamma   90.00
#
_symmetry.space_group_name_H-M   'P 1'
#
loop_
_entity.id
_entity.type
_entity.pdbx_description
1 polymer ?
#
loop_
_entity_poly.entity_id
_entity_poly.type
_entity_poly.pdbx_seq_one_letter_code
_entity_poly.pdbx_strand_id
1 'polypeptide(L)'
;MSVCIYCGQEGKVTREHILPSFIYKYQYSTSSEKTIGWQEKSKKIISDEAKIKDVCDHCNNVILSELDGYVKNMLEHSGFFTQCFLKEQVNINYNYSLISRWLLKVAFNSSRASEKKLDFFDKYKDIILGQDSDLSGFAISAGLLKPLKLTPSEVEKYGHDLNTDPSGYANPFFGRISWVEFESSECAVKQIVIGAAIFHIIAFNTDLLRARKKALIKEYLEVFKGMALIRKNESKINITQTPLTFIDSMKNHMLRREVEPYLIELSKNFN
;
A
#
# COMPACT_ATOMS: atom_id res chain seq x y z
N MET A 1 10.94 -14.04 -27.34
CA MET A 1 10.84 -12.72 -26.69
C MET A 1 9.55 -12.69 -25.88
N SER A 2 9.46 -11.86 -24.85
CA SER A 2 8.25 -11.75 -24.02
C SER A 2 7.61 -10.39 -24.24
N VAL A 3 6.29 -10.34 -24.12
CA VAL A 3 5.52 -9.08 -24.22
C VAL A 3 5.59 -8.34 -22.89
N CYS A 4 5.92 -7.06 -22.93
CA CYS A 4 5.85 -6.19 -21.75
C CYS A 4 4.38 -6.01 -21.34
N ILE A 5 4.08 -6.35 -20.09
CA ILE A 5 2.73 -6.23 -19.54
C ILE A 5 2.17 -4.79 -19.53
N TYR A 6 3.05 -3.78 -19.53
CA TYR A 6 2.66 -2.37 -19.47
C TYR A 6 2.44 -1.80 -20.86
N CYS A 7 3.45 -1.83 -21.73
CA CYS A 7 3.39 -1.18 -23.04
C CYS A 7 3.00 -2.10 -24.20
N GLY A 8 2.83 -3.40 -23.96
CA GLY A 8 2.48 -4.38 -25.00
C GLY A 8 3.58 -4.67 -26.03
N GLN A 9 4.76 -4.04 -25.92
CA GLN A 9 5.86 -4.24 -26.85
C GLN A 9 6.64 -5.52 -26.53
N GLU A 10 7.11 -6.22 -27.57
CA GLU A 10 8.01 -7.36 -27.40
C GLU A 10 9.42 -6.91 -27.01
N GLY A 11 10.05 -7.65 -26.11
CA GLY A 11 11.44 -7.38 -25.75
C GLY A 11 11.97 -8.28 -24.64
N LYS A 12 13.12 -7.85 -24.08
CA LYS A 12 13.68 -8.46 -22.87
C LYS A 12 12.90 -7.95 -21.66
N VAL A 13 12.38 -8.88 -20.87
CA VAL A 13 11.67 -8.57 -19.64
C VAL A 13 12.58 -8.67 -18.41
N THR A 14 12.34 -7.77 -17.48
CA THR A 14 13.01 -7.57 -16.20
C THR A 14 12.08 -7.97 -15.05
N ARG A 15 12.66 -8.04 -13.84
CA ARG A 15 11.90 -8.21 -12.60
C ARG A 15 11.50 -6.84 -12.06
N GLU A 16 10.22 -6.56 -12.04
CA GLU A 16 9.66 -5.37 -11.40
C GLU A 16 9.11 -5.68 -10.02
N HIS A 17 9.33 -4.78 -9.07
CA HIS A 17 8.83 -4.88 -7.71
C HIS A 17 7.32 -4.63 -7.63
N ILE A 18 6.61 -5.42 -6.82
CA ILE A 18 5.20 -5.15 -6.52
C ILE A 18 5.09 -3.93 -5.59
N LEU A 19 5.83 -3.98 -4.48
CA LEU A 19 6.03 -2.86 -3.58
C LEU A 19 7.46 -2.32 -3.81
N PRO A 20 7.68 -1.02 -4.03
CA PRO A 20 8.99 -0.51 -4.41
C PRO A 20 10.14 -0.89 -3.48
N SER A 21 11.32 -1.13 -4.06
CA SER A 21 12.52 -1.60 -3.33
C SER A 21 12.92 -0.72 -2.16
N PHE A 22 12.67 0.60 -2.22
CA PHE A 22 13.06 1.53 -1.17
C PHE A 22 12.33 1.26 0.16
N ILE A 23 11.14 0.66 0.12
CA ILE A 23 10.36 0.33 1.32
C ILE A 23 11.01 -0.85 2.04
N TYR A 24 11.37 -1.89 1.29
CA TYR A 24 12.11 -3.03 1.83
C TYR A 24 13.47 -2.60 2.39
N LYS A 25 14.22 -1.77 1.65
CA LYS A 25 15.51 -1.23 2.11
C LYS A 25 15.41 -0.51 3.46
N TYR A 26 14.41 0.35 3.63
CA TYR A 26 14.19 1.03 4.90
C TYR A 26 13.80 0.03 6.00
N GLN A 27 12.86 -0.87 5.71
CA GLN A 27 12.44 -1.88 6.69
C GLN A 27 13.64 -2.73 7.17
N TYR A 28 14.45 -3.27 6.26
CA TYR A 28 15.67 -4.01 6.57
C TYR A 28 16.73 -3.20 7.33
N SER A 29 16.77 -1.87 7.15
CA SER A 29 17.69 -1.02 7.90
C SER A 29 17.26 -0.79 9.36
N THR A 30 16.03 -1.14 9.69
CA THR A 30 15.42 -0.86 11.00
C THR A 30 14.94 -2.09 11.75
N SER A 31 14.89 -3.27 11.10
CA SER A 31 14.61 -4.56 11.74
C SER A 31 15.75 -5.53 11.53
N SER A 32 16.09 -6.31 12.55
CA SER A 32 17.03 -7.43 12.48
C SER A 32 16.48 -8.60 11.64
N GLU A 33 15.16 -8.68 11.48
CA GLU A 33 14.47 -9.73 10.72
C GLU A 33 14.11 -9.29 9.30
N LYS A 34 14.10 -10.24 8.37
CA LYS A 34 13.64 -10.01 6.99
C LYS A 34 12.12 -9.84 6.96
N THR A 35 11.64 -8.90 6.14
CA THR A 35 10.22 -8.72 5.78
C THR A 35 9.54 -10.03 5.45
N ILE A 36 8.56 -10.40 6.27
CA ILE A 36 7.64 -11.52 6.07
C ILE A 36 6.42 -10.98 5.32
N GLY A 37 6.29 -11.34 4.04
CA GLY A 37 5.12 -11.04 3.21
C GLY A 37 4.32 -12.31 2.91
N TRP A 38 3.01 -12.18 2.64
CA TRP A 38 2.20 -13.28 2.14
C TRP A 38 2.06 -13.21 0.63
N GLN A 39 2.36 -14.32 -0.04
CA GLN A 39 2.17 -14.48 -1.47
C GLN A 39 0.87 -15.24 -1.75
N GLU A 40 -0.12 -14.54 -2.31
CA GLU A 40 -1.46 -15.09 -2.58
C GLU A 40 -1.45 -16.30 -3.50
N LYS A 41 -0.70 -16.23 -4.61
CA LYS A 41 -0.67 -17.30 -5.62
C LYS A 41 -0.07 -18.60 -5.12
N SER A 42 0.99 -18.52 -4.31
CA SER A 42 1.69 -19.69 -3.79
C SER A 42 1.18 -20.15 -2.43
N LYS A 43 0.34 -19.33 -1.76
CA LYS A 43 -0.13 -19.52 -0.38
C LYS A 43 1.02 -19.73 0.61
N LYS A 44 2.08 -18.93 0.48
CA LYS A 44 3.30 -19.03 1.28
C LYS A 44 3.70 -17.68 1.86
N ILE A 45 4.37 -17.75 3.01
CA ILE A 45 5.19 -16.66 3.52
C ILE A 45 6.45 -16.56 2.66
N ILE A 46 6.77 -15.34 2.23
CA ILE A 46 8.00 -15.00 1.54
C ILE A 46 8.83 -14.06 2.44
N SER A 47 10.12 -14.31 2.53
CA SER A 47 11.09 -13.48 3.27
C SER A 47 11.95 -12.60 2.35
N ASP A 48 11.58 -12.53 1.07
CA ASP A 48 12.29 -11.79 0.02
C ASP A 48 11.34 -10.80 -0.67
N GLU A 49 11.91 -9.84 -1.37
CA GLU A 49 11.20 -8.77 -2.07
C GLU A 49 10.27 -9.36 -3.16
N ALA A 50 8.98 -9.02 -3.09
CA ALA A 50 8.01 -9.50 -4.06
C ALA A 50 8.20 -8.86 -5.44
N LYS A 51 8.58 -9.66 -6.44
CA LYS A 51 8.90 -9.24 -7.82
C LYS A 51 8.18 -10.09 -8.87
N ILE A 52 7.91 -9.51 -10.05
CA ILE A 52 7.29 -10.18 -11.21
C ILE A 52 8.16 -9.95 -12.45
N LYS A 53 8.44 -11.00 -13.24
CA LYS A 53 9.33 -10.94 -14.40
C LYS A 53 8.59 -10.80 -15.74
N ASP A 54 8.10 -9.61 -16.05
CA ASP A 54 7.25 -9.37 -17.24
C ASP A 54 7.21 -7.91 -17.71
N VAL A 55 8.14 -7.06 -17.26
CA VAL A 55 8.20 -5.63 -17.64
C VAL A 55 9.46 -5.36 -18.46
N CYS A 56 9.36 -4.66 -19.60
CA CYS A 56 10.55 -4.30 -20.37
C CYS A 56 11.47 -3.30 -19.64
N ASP A 57 12.73 -3.24 -20.05
CA ASP A 57 13.74 -2.35 -19.45
C ASP A 57 13.31 -0.88 -19.44
N HIS A 58 12.69 -0.39 -20.51
CA HIS A 58 12.26 1.02 -20.59
C HIS A 58 11.14 1.34 -19.60
N CYS A 59 10.08 0.51 -19.56
CA CYS A 59 9.00 0.71 -18.59
C CYS A 59 9.53 0.64 -17.16
N ASN A 60 10.31 -0.38 -16.83
CA ASN A 60 10.79 -0.59 -15.47
C ASN A 60 11.77 0.52 -15.02
N ASN A 61 12.86 0.70 -15.76
CA ASN A 61 13.99 1.51 -15.30
C ASN A 61 13.86 3.01 -15.60
N VAL A 62 12.94 3.41 -16.48
CA VAL A 62 12.70 4.82 -16.80
C VAL A 62 11.39 5.28 -16.19
N ILE A 63 10.26 4.77 -16.70
CA ILE A 63 8.93 5.29 -16.36
C ILE A 63 8.54 4.93 -14.92
N LEU A 64 8.59 3.65 -14.56
CA LEU A 64 8.15 3.19 -13.24
C LEU A 64 9.13 3.55 -12.13
N SER A 65 10.43 3.67 -12.45
CA SER A 65 11.47 4.11 -11.53
C SER A 65 11.34 5.59 -11.17
N GLU A 66 10.97 6.46 -12.13
CA GLU A 66 10.69 7.88 -11.86
C GLU A 66 9.55 8.03 -10.83
N LEU A 67 8.48 7.24 -10.97
CA LEU A 67 7.36 7.22 -10.04
C LEU A 67 7.81 6.80 -8.63
N ASP A 68 8.65 5.77 -8.53
CA ASP A 68 9.19 5.31 -7.24
C ASP A 68 10.09 6.38 -6.60
N GLY A 69 10.93 7.04 -7.39
CA GLY A 69 11.79 8.13 -6.93
C GLY A 69 10.98 9.31 -6.40
N TYR A 70 9.94 9.72 -7.13
CA TYR A 70 9.03 10.78 -6.69
C TYR A 70 8.36 10.45 -5.35
N VAL A 71 7.76 9.26 -5.20
CA VAL A 71 7.05 8.90 -3.97
C VAL A 71 8.00 8.68 -2.80
N LYS A 72 9.19 8.08 -3.03
CA LYS A 72 10.23 8.00 -2.00
C LYS A 72 10.54 9.39 -1.44
N ASN A 73 10.84 10.35 -2.31
CA ASN A 73 11.13 11.72 -1.90
C ASN A 73 9.94 12.32 -1.14
N MET A 74 8.72 12.20 -1.66
CA MET A 74 7.50 12.71 -1.00
C MET A 74 7.34 12.16 0.43
N LEU A 75 7.56 10.86 0.62
CA LEU A 75 7.44 10.19 1.91
C LEU A 75 8.57 10.57 2.88
N GLU A 76 9.81 10.72 2.39
CA GLU A 76 10.96 11.20 3.15
C GLU A 76 10.72 12.61 3.69
N HIS A 77 10.29 13.54 2.82
CA HIS A 77 10.00 14.92 3.24
C HIS A 77 8.83 15.01 4.23
N SER A 78 7.89 14.06 4.17
CA SER A 78 6.77 13.98 5.12
C SER A 78 7.15 13.28 6.44
N GLY A 79 8.34 12.68 6.52
CA GLY A 79 8.85 11.98 7.70
C GLY A 79 8.29 10.57 7.91
N PHE A 80 7.76 9.92 6.87
CA PHE A 80 7.15 8.58 7.01
C PHE A 80 8.16 7.45 7.17
N PHE A 81 9.43 7.68 6.83
CA PHE A 81 10.53 6.78 7.15
C PHE A 81 10.98 7.02 8.58
N THR A 82 10.14 6.63 9.53
CA THR A 82 10.38 6.75 10.97
C THR A 82 9.78 5.53 11.67
N GLN A 83 10.59 4.87 12.50
CA GLN A 83 10.12 3.85 13.43
C GLN A 83 9.32 4.51 14.57
N CYS A 84 8.27 3.83 15.03
CA CYS A 84 7.36 4.34 16.05
C CYS A 84 6.82 5.75 15.71
N PHE A 85 6.09 5.84 14.59
CA PHE A 85 5.53 7.11 14.14
C PHE A 85 4.37 7.58 15.03
N LEU A 86 4.56 8.67 15.81
CA LEU A 86 3.58 9.13 16.81
C LEU A 86 2.76 10.36 16.41
N LYS A 87 3.06 11.02 15.28
CA LYS A 87 2.36 12.27 14.91
C LYS A 87 0.87 12.02 14.66
N GLU A 88 0.03 12.90 15.18
CA GLU A 88 -1.43 12.84 15.00
C GLU A 88 -1.88 13.35 13.63
N GLN A 89 -1.08 14.25 13.05
CA GLN A 89 -1.33 14.85 11.74
C GLN A 89 -0.04 15.04 10.94
N VAL A 90 -0.15 14.94 9.62
CA VAL A 90 0.95 15.14 8.68
C VAL A 90 0.47 15.92 7.48
N ASN A 91 1.24 16.93 7.10
CA ASN A 91 1.06 17.63 5.84
C ASN A 91 1.88 16.94 4.76
N ILE A 92 1.22 16.45 3.71
CA ILE A 92 1.85 15.85 2.55
C ILE A 92 1.74 16.83 1.39
N ASN A 93 2.87 17.26 0.84
CA ASN A 93 2.91 17.96 -0.45
C ASN A 93 2.93 16.91 -1.56
N TYR A 94 2.11 17.08 -2.59
CA TYR A 94 2.01 16.10 -3.66
C TYR A 94 1.73 16.73 -5.03
N ASN A 95 2.15 16.04 -6.08
CA ASN A 95 1.66 16.16 -7.45
C ASN A 95 0.63 15.04 -7.68
N TYR A 96 -0.62 15.42 -7.97
CA TYR A 96 -1.71 14.45 -8.09
C TYR A 96 -1.48 13.42 -9.19
N SER A 97 -0.90 13.82 -10.33
CA SER A 97 -0.63 12.88 -11.43
C SER A 97 0.41 11.84 -11.00
N LEU A 98 1.54 12.27 -10.44
CA LEU A 98 2.62 11.36 -10.06
C LEU A 98 2.20 10.39 -8.93
N ILE A 99 1.52 10.89 -7.88
CA ILE A 99 1.04 10.00 -6.81
C ILE A 99 -0.02 9.04 -7.32
N SER A 100 -0.92 9.47 -8.21
CA SER A 100 -1.94 8.59 -8.80
C SER A 100 -1.31 7.48 -9.62
N ARG A 101 -0.36 7.82 -10.49
CA ARG A 101 0.35 6.86 -11.34
C ARG A 101 1.10 5.83 -10.50
N TRP A 102 1.79 6.27 -9.45
CA TRP A 102 2.50 5.38 -8.54
C TRP A 102 1.55 4.45 -7.76
N LEU A 103 0.46 4.99 -7.20
CA LEU A 103 -0.53 4.19 -6.48
C LEU A 103 -1.17 3.14 -7.42
N LEU A 104 -1.55 3.54 -8.63
CA LEU A 104 -2.10 2.65 -9.65
C LEU A 104 -1.11 1.56 -10.07
N LYS A 105 0.18 1.90 -10.25
CA LYS A 105 1.27 0.94 -10.48
C LYS A 105 1.29 -0.15 -9.40
N VAL A 106 1.34 0.26 -8.13
CA VAL A 106 1.40 -0.68 -6.99
C VAL A 106 0.15 -1.56 -6.93
N ALA A 107 -1.03 -0.97 -7.14
CA ALA A 107 -2.28 -1.70 -7.15
C ALA A 107 -2.38 -2.69 -8.32
N PHE A 108 -2.03 -2.27 -9.54
CA PHE A 108 -1.98 -3.11 -10.73
C PHE A 108 -1.01 -4.28 -10.56
N ASN A 109 0.23 -4.00 -10.14
CA ASN A 109 1.24 -5.04 -9.87
C ASN A 109 0.73 -6.07 -8.86
N SER A 110 0.14 -5.61 -7.76
CA SER A 110 -0.42 -6.49 -6.73
C SER A 110 -1.62 -7.30 -7.21
N SER A 111 -2.56 -6.67 -7.92
CA SER A 111 -3.76 -7.34 -8.44
C SER A 111 -3.39 -8.45 -9.42
N ARG A 112 -2.47 -8.17 -10.35
CA ARG A 112 -1.88 -9.15 -11.26
C ARG A 112 -1.15 -10.29 -10.54
N ALA A 113 -0.31 -9.99 -9.54
CA ALA A 113 0.41 -11.01 -8.79
C ALA A 113 -0.50 -12.00 -8.06
N SER A 114 -1.67 -11.50 -7.62
CA SER A 114 -2.67 -12.28 -6.89
C SER A 114 -3.78 -12.87 -7.76
N GLU A 115 -3.85 -12.47 -9.04
CA GLU A 115 -4.94 -12.79 -9.97
C GLU A 115 -6.34 -12.39 -9.45
N LYS A 116 -6.41 -11.42 -8.53
CA LYS A 116 -7.67 -10.91 -7.93
C LYS A 116 -7.98 -9.52 -8.46
N LYS A 117 -9.24 -9.30 -8.89
CA LYS A 117 -9.78 -7.99 -9.28
C LYS A 117 -8.86 -7.23 -10.25
N LEU A 118 -8.30 -7.95 -11.23
CA LEU A 118 -7.37 -7.40 -12.23
C LEU A 118 -8.08 -6.43 -13.18
N ASP A 119 -9.32 -6.74 -13.53
CA ASP A 119 -10.26 -5.94 -14.32
C ASP A 119 -10.40 -4.48 -13.82
N PHE A 120 -10.37 -4.27 -12.50
CA PHE A 120 -10.43 -2.92 -11.92
C PHE A 120 -9.20 -2.06 -12.21
N PHE A 121 -8.02 -2.67 -12.43
CA PHE A 121 -6.74 -1.95 -12.49
C PHE A 121 -6.02 -2.05 -13.84
N ASP A 122 -6.26 -3.09 -14.64
CA ASP A 122 -5.58 -3.28 -15.94
C ASP A 122 -5.86 -2.14 -16.93
N LYS A 123 -7.06 -1.56 -16.87
CA LYS A 123 -7.45 -0.41 -17.71
C LYS A 123 -6.66 0.87 -17.47
N TYR A 124 -5.81 0.94 -16.44
CA TYR A 124 -5.05 2.14 -16.09
C TYR A 124 -3.58 2.10 -16.55
N LYS A 125 -3.18 1.13 -17.37
CA LYS A 125 -1.79 1.04 -17.89
C LYS A 125 -1.36 2.32 -18.58
N ASP A 126 -2.21 2.91 -19.42
CA ASP A 126 -1.88 4.13 -20.15
C ASP A 126 -1.73 5.33 -19.21
N ILE A 127 -2.54 5.42 -18.16
CA ILE A 127 -2.38 6.42 -17.09
C ILE A 127 -1.03 6.21 -16.39
N ILE A 128 -0.72 4.98 -15.96
CA ILE A 128 0.55 4.65 -15.28
C ILE A 128 1.74 5.06 -16.16
N LEU A 129 1.67 4.77 -17.46
CA LEU A 129 2.68 5.14 -18.44
C LEU A 129 2.72 6.64 -18.78
N GLY A 130 1.76 7.43 -18.31
CA GLY A 130 1.65 8.87 -18.58
C GLY A 130 1.13 9.20 -19.98
N GLN A 131 0.50 8.22 -20.65
CA GLN A 131 -0.09 8.32 -21.98
C GLN A 131 -1.55 8.78 -21.93
N ASP A 132 -2.23 8.57 -20.80
CA ASP A 132 -3.58 9.08 -20.53
C ASP A 132 -3.58 9.99 -19.29
N SER A 133 -4.42 11.02 -19.33
CA SER A 133 -4.60 12.03 -18.28
C SER A 133 -6.02 12.05 -17.69
N ASP A 134 -6.92 11.16 -18.13
CA ASP A 134 -8.23 10.99 -17.51
C ASP A 134 -8.13 10.22 -16.18
N LEU A 135 -8.03 10.98 -15.10
CA LEU A 135 -7.97 10.46 -13.73
C LEU A 135 -9.37 10.34 -13.09
N SER A 136 -10.45 10.22 -13.88
CA SER A 136 -11.84 10.14 -13.39
C SER A 136 -12.32 8.72 -13.06
N GLY A 137 -11.54 7.69 -13.42
CA GLY A 137 -11.84 6.29 -13.17
C GLY A 137 -11.69 5.84 -11.71
N PHE A 138 -11.04 6.64 -10.87
CA PHE A 138 -10.74 6.29 -9.49
C PHE A 138 -10.74 7.51 -8.57
N ALA A 139 -10.73 7.26 -7.26
CA ALA A 139 -10.46 8.25 -6.22
C ALA A 139 -9.35 7.76 -5.30
N ILE A 140 -8.64 8.69 -4.68
CA ILE A 140 -7.57 8.39 -3.73
C ILE A 140 -7.91 9.03 -2.39
N SER A 141 -7.70 8.30 -1.31
CA SER A 141 -7.72 8.85 0.04
C SER A 141 -6.50 8.42 0.83
N ALA A 142 -6.15 9.21 1.84
CA ALA A 142 -5.05 8.94 2.73
C ALA A 142 -5.39 9.23 4.20
N GLY A 143 -4.70 8.55 5.10
CA GLY A 143 -4.83 8.69 6.55
C GLY A 143 -3.60 8.12 7.26
N LEU A 144 -3.59 8.20 8.59
CA LEU A 144 -2.51 7.64 9.41
C LEU A 144 -3.01 6.47 10.26
N LEU A 145 -2.21 5.43 10.41
CA LEU A 145 -2.42 4.42 11.46
C LEU A 145 -2.13 5.07 12.81
N LYS A 146 -3.04 4.93 13.75
CA LYS A 146 -2.82 5.40 15.12
C LYS A 146 -1.80 4.48 15.83
N PRO A 147 -0.93 5.02 16.70
CA PRO A 147 -0.10 4.22 17.57
C PRO A 147 -0.94 3.34 18.49
N LEU A 148 -0.45 2.12 18.76
CA LEU A 148 -1.03 1.21 19.73
C LEU A 148 -0.38 1.47 21.09
N LYS A 149 -1.18 1.73 22.13
CA LYS A 149 -0.70 1.76 23.51
C LYS A 149 -0.63 0.34 24.07
N LEU A 150 0.56 -0.10 24.45
CA LEU A 150 0.77 -1.38 25.12
C LEU A 150 0.60 -1.23 26.64
N THR A 151 0.13 -2.29 27.28
CA THR A 151 0.18 -2.47 28.73
C THR A 151 1.62 -2.73 29.19
N PRO A 152 1.97 -2.50 30.47
CA PRO A 152 3.32 -2.78 30.97
C PRO A 152 3.82 -4.21 30.68
N SER A 153 2.95 -5.22 30.83
CA SER A 153 3.28 -6.61 30.49
C SER A 153 3.52 -6.83 29.01
N GLU A 154 2.79 -6.12 28.13
CA GLU A 154 3.01 -6.20 26.69
C GLU A 154 4.29 -5.47 26.27
N VAL A 155 4.66 -4.37 26.95
CA VAL A 155 5.95 -3.71 26.73
C VAL A 155 7.10 -4.63 27.11
N GLU A 156 7.01 -5.32 28.25
CA GLU A 156 8.03 -6.30 28.67
C GLU A 156 8.18 -7.43 27.63
N LYS A 157 7.05 -7.91 27.10
CA LYS A 157 7.04 -9.06 26.18
C LYS A 157 7.37 -8.71 24.73
N TYR A 158 6.88 -7.57 24.22
CA TYR A 158 6.87 -7.24 22.79
C TYR A 158 7.53 -5.89 22.48
N GLY A 159 7.88 -5.10 23.49
CA GLY A 159 8.31 -3.71 23.30
C GLY A 159 9.59 -3.56 22.48
N HIS A 160 10.53 -4.49 22.67
CA HIS A 160 11.75 -4.56 21.87
C HIS A 160 11.43 -4.75 20.38
N ASP A 161 10.64 -5.76 20.03
CA ASP A 161 10.35 -6.11 18.63
C ASP A 161 9.47 -5.08 17.93
N LEU A 162 8.55 -4.46 18.68
CA LEU A 162 7.68 -3.40 18.20
C LEU A 162 8.32 -2.01 18.21
N ASN A 163 9.56 -1.88 18.67
CA ASN A 163 10.27 -0.62 18.83
C ASN A 163 9.43 0.42 19.60
N THR A 164 8.91 0.03 20.76
CA THR A 164 8.04 0.91 21.56
C THR A 164 8.78 2.17 22.02
N ASP A 165 8.07 3.30 22.06
CA ASP A 165 8.56 4.50 22.71
C ASP A 165 8.61 4.33 24.25
N PRO A 166 9.32 5.20 24.99
CA PRO A 166 9.39 5.14 26.45
C PRO A 166 8.03 5.23 27.14
N SER A 167 7.02 5.78 26.47
CA SER A 167 5.65 5.84 26.98
C SER A 167 4.88 4.53 26.72
N GLY A 168 5.43 3.55 26.01
CA GLY A 168 4.76 2.27 25.71
C GLY A 168 3.85 2.30 24.48
N TYR A 169 3.99 3.28 23.58
CA TYR A 169 3.34 3.28 22.28
C TYR A 169 4.20 2.54 21.25
N ALA A 170 3.53 1.79 20.37
CA ALA A 170 4.13 1.14 19.21
C ALA A 170 3.46 1.60 17.92
N ASN A 171 4.26 1.90 16.91
CA ASN A 171 3.80 2.11 15.54
C ASN A 171 4.92 1.76 14.54
N PRO A 172 5.19 0.46 14.34
CA PRO A 172 6.35 0.00 13.60
C PRO A 172 6.27 0.43 12.13
N PHE A 173 7.42 0.64 11.49
CA PHE A 173 7.45 0.82 10.05
C PHE A 173 7.27 -0.53 9.34
N PHE A 174 6.30 -0.61 8.43
CA PHE A 174 6.14 -1.76 7.54
C PHE A 174 5.55 -1.35 6.19
N GLY A 175 5.85 -2.12 5.15
CA GLY A 175 5.22 -2.02 3.85
C GLY A 175 4.12 -3.06 3.68
N ARG A 176 2.92 -2.67 3.23
CA ARG A 176 1.86 -3.64 2.95
C ARG A 176 0.90 -3.21 1.85
N ILE A 177 0.43 -4.20 1.09
CA ILE A 177 -0.63 -4.05 0.11
C ILE A 177 -1.73 -5.05 0.43
N SER A 178 -2.98 -4.61 0.47
CA SER A 178 -4.14 -5.47 0.75
C SER A 178 -5.40 -4.98 0.04
N TRP A 179 -6.40 -5.85 -0.01
CA TRP A 179 -7.77 -5.45 -0.35
C TRP A 179 -8.47 -4.96 0.91
N VAL A 180 -9.27 -3.93 0.76
CA VAL A 180 -10.18 -3.46 1.80
C VAL A 180 -11.56 -4.06 1.54
N GLU A 181 -12.20 -4.55 2.59
CA GLU A 181 -13.59 -4.96 2.54
C GLU A 181 -14.47 -3.71 2.55
N PHE A 182 -15.03 -3.41 1.39
CA PHE A 182 -16.03 -2.37 1.19
C PHE A 182 -17.15 -3.00 0.36
N GLU A 183 -18.37 -3.01 0.90
CA GLU A 183 -19.52 -3.73 0.35
C GLU A 183 -20.06 -3.02 -0.90
N SER A 184 -19.39 -3.22 -2.04
CA SER A 184 -19.84 -2.71 -3.33
C SER A 184 -19.28 -3.55 -4.48
N SER A 185 -20.13 -3.94 -5.42
CA SER A 185 -19.71 -4.53 -6.71
C SER A 185 -19.33 -3.48 -7.75
N GLU A 186 -19.56 -2.20 -7.46
CA GLU A 186 -19.31 -1.07 -8.37
C GLU A 186 -17.89 -0.51 -8.26
N CYS A 187 -17.16 -0.89 -7.21
CA CYS A 187 -15.78 -0.47 -7.00
C CYS A 187 -14.94 -1.50 -6.27
N ALA A 188 -13.62 -1.38 -6.43
CA ALA A 188 -12.65 -2.12 -5.65
C ALA A 188 -11.73 -1.15 -4.91
N VAL A 189 -11.49 -1.42 -3.62
CA VAL A 189 -10.63 -0.59 -2.78
C VAL A 189 -9.33 -1.32 -2.49
N LYS A 190 -8.22 -0.76 -2.98
CA LYS A 190 -6.86 -1.26 -2.71
C LYS A 190 -6.22 -0.41 -1.61
N GLN A 191 -5.72 -1.06 -0.57
CA GLN A 191 -4.97 -0.42 0.51
C GLN A 191 -3.47 -0.62 0.31
N ILE A 192 -2.72 0.46 0.48
CA ILE A 192 -1.26 0.50 0.47
C ILE A 192 -0.82 1.20 1.75
N VAL A 193 -0.06 0.50 2.58
CA VAL A 193 0.50 1.00 3.85
C VAL A 193 2.00 1.14 3.71
N ILE A 194 2.54 2.29 4.14
CA ILE A 194 3.97 2.55 4.23
C ILE A 194 4.24 3.24 5.58
N GLY A 195 4.82 2.49 6.51
CA GLY A 195 4.91 2.94 7.89
C GLY A 195 3.53 3.22 8.46
N ALA A 196 3.33 4.42 9.01
CA ALA A 196 2.02 4.85 9.48
C ALA A 196 1.11 5.39 8.36
N ALA A 197 1.61 5.70 7.16
CA ALA A 197 0.78 6.22 6.08
C ALA A 197 -0.09 5.12 5.48
N ILE A 198 -1.39 5.40 5.31
CA ILE A 198 -2.34 4.55 4.61
C ILE A 198 -2.83 5.30 3.38
N PHE A 199 -2.79 4.65 2.22
CA PHE A 199 -3.41 5.12 0.99
C PHE A 199 -4.44 4.11 0.51
N HIS A 200 -5.64 4.58 0.20
CA HIS A 200 -6.66 3.78 -0.46
C HIS A 200 -6.92 4.31 -1.88
N ILE A 201 -6.91 3.40 -2.84
CA ILE A 201 -7.39 3.66 -4.21
C ILE A 201 -8.77 3.03 -4.34
N ILE A 202 -9.78 3.84 -4.62
CA ILE A 202 -11.14 3.39 -4.92
C ILE A 202 -11.27 3.39 -6.45
N ALA A 203 -11.10 2.23 -7.07
CA ALA A 203 -11.24 2.06 -8.52
C ALA A 203 -12.70 1.72 -8.87
N PHE A 204 -13.33 2.52 -9.73
CA PHE A 204 -14.73 2.32 -10.13
C PHE A 204 -14.84 1.40 -11.35
N ASN A 205 -16.02 0.80 -11.54
CA ASN A 205 -16.41 0.22 -12.84
C ASN A 205 -16.38 1.30 -13.93
N THR A 206 -16.09 0.88 -15.17
CA THR A 206 -15.80 1.79 -16.30
C THR A 206 -16.98 2.71 -16.62
N ASP A 207 -18.21 2.21 -16.59
CA ASP A 207 -19.40 2.93 -17.05
C ASP A 207 -20.14 3.67 -15.92
N LEU A 208 -19.48 3.87 -14.78
CA LEU A 208 -20.15 4.45 -13.62
C LEU A 208 -20.37 5.96 -13.79
N LEU A 209 -21.63 6.40 -13.70
CA LEU A 209 -21.99 7.81 -13.78
C LEU A 209 -21.30 8.63 -12.67
N ARG A 210 -20.94 9.89 -13.00
CA ARG A 210 -20.27 10.80 -12.07
C ARG A 210 -21.03 10.98 -10.74
N ALA A 211 -22.36 11.03 -10.78
CA ALA A 211 -23.18 11.14 -9.58
C ALA A 211 -23.04 9.91 -8.67
N ARG A 212 -23.01 8.70 -9.25
CA ARG A 212 -22.82 7.45 -8.50
C ARG A 212 -21.41 7.32 -7.95
N LYS A 213 -20.37 7.71 -8.70
CA LYS A 213 -18.99 7.81 -8.19
C LYS A 213 -18.91 8.69 -6.94
N LYS A 214 -19.56 9.86 -6.94
CA LYS A 214 -19.62 10.74 -5.76
C LYS A 214 -20.36 10.10 -4.58
N ALA A 215 -21.46 9.40 -4.83
CA ALA A 215 -22.20 8.68 -3.79
C ALA A 215 -21.34 7.59 -3.15
N LEU A 216 -20.68 6.75 -3.95
CA LEU A 216 -19.75 5.72 -3.47
C LEU A 216 -18.60 6.29 -2.64
N ILE A 217 -18.04 7.44 -3.05
CA ILE A 217 -16.99 8.11 -2.26
C ILE A 217 -17.54 8.56 -0.90
N LYS A 218 -18.78 9.05 -0.84
CA LYS A 218 -19.41 9.44 0.42
C LYS A 218 -19.65 8.23 1.33
N GLU A 219 -20.25 7.17 0.79
CA GLU A 219 -20.46 5.88 1.48
C GLU A 219 -19.13 5.33 2.01
N TYR A 220 -18.08 5.36 1.18
CA TYR A 220 -16.72 5.00 1.55
C TYR A 220 -16.20 5.83 2.74
N LEU A 221 -16.29 7.17 2.70
CA LEU A 221 -15.81 8.03 3.79
C LEU A 221 -16.63 7.87 5.08
N GLU A 222 -17.89 7.42 4.97
CA GLU A 222 -18.71 7.08 6.13
C GLU A 222 -18.19 5.82 6.83
N VAL A 223 -17.68 4.84 6.08
CA VAL A 223 -17.06 3.62 6.61
C VAL A 223 -15.63 3.86 7.11
N PHE A 224 -14.79 4.52 6.32
CA PHE A 224 -13.36 4.70 6.60
C PHE A 224 -13.07 6.03 7.28
N LYS A 225 -13.47 6.14 8.55
CA LYS A 225 -13.28 7.35 9.38
C LYS A 225 -11.80 7.75 9.46
N GLY A 226 -11.54 9.06 9.38
CA GLY A 226 -10.19 9.64 9.44
C GLY A 226 -9.43 9.62 8.11
N MET A 227 -10.00 9.03 7.04
CA MET A 227 -9.44 9.14 5.69
C MET A 227 -9.83 10.48 5.05
N ALA A 228 -8.87 11.13 4.40
CA ALA A 228 -9.07 12.37 3.66
C ALA A 228 -8.81 12.13 2.16
N LEU A 229 -9.64 12.72 1.28
CA LEU A 229 -9.46 12.60 -0.16
C LEU A 229 -8.27 13.42 -0.64
N ILE A 230 -7.39 12.79 -1.42
CA ILE A 230 -6.36 13.50 -2.18
C ILE A 230 -7.03 14.08 -3.43
N ARG A 231 -6.91 15.39 -3.64
CA ARG A 231 -7.64 16.09 -4.71
C ARG A 231 -6.73 16.48 -5.86
N LYS A 232 -7.27 16.38 -7.10
CA LYS A 232 -6.58 16.73 -8.34
C LYS A 232 -6.12 18.19 -8.42
N ASN A 233 -6.89 19.10 -7.84
CA ASN A 233 -6.66 20.54 -7.93
C ASN A 233 -5.94 21.12 -6.69
N GLU A 234 -5.38 20.25 -5.85
CA GLU A 234 -4.63 20.62 -4.66
C GLU A 234 -3.21 20.05 -4.76
N SER A 235 -2.26 20.71 -4.12
CA SER A 235 -0.86 20.27 -4.06
C SER A 235 -0.43 19.86 -2.65
N LYS A 236 -1.36 19.86 -1.71
CA LYS A 236 -1.10 19.60 -0.30
C LYS A 236 -2.35 19.04 0.36
N ILE A 237 -2.17 18.08 1.26
CA ILE A 237 -3.23 17.53 2.11
C ILE A 237 -2.72 17.44 3.55
N ASN A 238 -3.58 17.78 4.51
CA ASN A 238 -3.35 17.44 5.91
C ASN A 238 -4.11 16.15 6.21
N ILE A 239 -3.39 15.09 6.58
CA ILE A 239 -3.97 13.81 6.96
C ILE A 239 -3.83 13.59 8.46
N THR A 240 -4.80 12.91 9.05
CA THR A 240 -4.87 12.65 10.50
C THR A 240 -4.89 11.16 10.79
N GLN A 241 -4.71 10.81 12.06
CA GLN A 241 -4.91 9.44 12.52
C GLN A 241 -6.34 8.95 12.27
N THR A 242 -6.41 7.75 11.72
CA THR A 242 -7.61 6.92 11.63
C THR A 242 -7.80 6.20 12.97
N PRO A 243 -8.99 5.62 13.22
CA PRO A 243 -9.19 4.75 14.37
C PRO A 243 -8.39 3.43 14.32
N LEU A 244 -7.68 3.12 13.23
CA LEU A 244 -7.01 1.85 13.00
C LEU A 244 -5.55 1.89 13.44
N THR A 245 -5.11 0.84 14.12
CA THR A 245 -3.69 0.56 14.40
C THR A 245 -3.08 -0.31 13.29
N PHE A 246 -1.76 -0.49 13.34
CA PHE A 246 -1.07 -1.45 12.47
C PHE A 246 -1.64 -2.88 12.60
N ILE A 247 -2.05 -3.30 13.80
CA ILE A 247 -2.68 -4.61 14.03
C ILE A 247 -4.03 -4.70 13.33
N ASP A 248 -4.87 -3.68 13.46
CA ASP A 248 -6.20 -3.63 12.81
C ASP A 248 -6.06 -3.74 11.30
N SER A 249 -5.06 -3.04 10.75
CA SER A 249 -4.75 -3.14 9.33
C SER A 249 -4.48 -4.60 8.93
N MET A 250 -3.81 -5.39 9.80
CA MET A 250 -3.36 -6.77 9.55
C MET A 250 -4.43 -7.83 9.82
N LYS A 251 -5.49 -7.50 10.56
CA LYS A 251 -6.50 -8.44 11.06
C LYS A 251 -7.01 -9.43 10.00
N ASN A 252 -7.46 -8.96 8.84
CA ASN A 252 -8.03 -9.82 7.80
C ASN A 252 -7.01 -10.79 7.18
N HIS A 253 -5.71 -10.51 7.30
CA HIS A 253 -4.67 -11.45 6.92
C HIS A 253 -4.53 -12.54 7.98
N MET A 254 -4.41 -12.14 9.25
CA MET A 254 -4.19 -13.05 10.37
C MET A 254 -5.35 -14.05 10.57
N LEU A 255 -6.56 -13.70 10.13
CA LEU A 255 -7.74 -14.58 10.21
C LEU A 255 -7.85 -15.61 9.08
N ARG A 256 -6.90 -15.65 8.13
CA ARG A 256 -6.92 -16.62 7.02
C ARG A 256 -6.52 -18.00 7.52
N ARG A 257 -7.34 -19.01 7.20
CA ARG A 257 -7.04 -20.42 7.52
C ARG A 257 -5.69 -20.88 6.99
N GLU A 258 -5.25 -20.35 5.84
CA GLU A 258 -3.96 -20.72 5.26
C GLU A 258 -2.76 -20.08 5.97
N VAL A 259 -2.99 -19.07 6.81
CA VAL A 259 -1.95 -18.37 7.57
C VAL A 259 -1.81 -18.98 8.97
N GLU A 260 -2.86 -19.58 9.50
CA GLU A 260 -2.92 -20.21 10.84
C GLU A 260 -1.76 -21.20 11.12
N PRO A 261 -1.37 -22.12 10.21
CA PRO A 261 -0.24 -23.03 10.47
C PRO A 261 1.09 -22.30 10.69
N TYR A 262 1.31 -21.19 9.97
CA TYR A 262 2.53 -20.39 10.09
C TYR A 262 2.54 -19.53 11.35
N LEU A 263 1.38 -19.05 11.81
CA LEU A 263 1.25 -18.36 13.10
C LEU A 263 1.55 -19.32 14.27
N ILE A 264 1.11 -20.57 14.15
CA ILE A 264 1.44 -21.62 15.13
C ILE A 264 2.95 -21.92 15.13
N GLU A 265 3.59 -21.97 13.97
CA GLU A 265 5.05 -22.18 13.86
C GLU A 265 5.84 -21.00 14.44
N LEU A 266 5.47 -19.76 14.10
CA LEU A 266 6.08 -18.55 14.66
C LEU A 266 5.93 -18.51 16.18
N SER A 267 4.73 -18.76 16.71
CA SER A 267 4.50 -18.74 18.17
C SER A 267 5.28 -19.80 18.95
N LYS A 268 5.70 -20.91 18.31
CA LYS A 268 6.61 -21.89 18.91
C LYS A 268 8.07 -21.42 18.98
N ASN A 269 8.47 -20.48 18.14
CA ASN A 269 9.82 -19.90 18.16
C ASN A 269 9.94 -18.73 19.16
N PHE A 270 8.81 -18.24 19.68
CA PHE A 270 8.73 -17.16 20.68
C PHE A 270 8.43 -17.67 22.11
N ASN A 271 8.37 -18.99 22.32
CA ASN A 271 8.27 -19.66 23.62
C ASN A 271 9.53 -20.48 23.88
#